data_AF-A0AB36J607-F1
#
_entry.id   AF-A0AB36J607-F1
#
_cell.length_a   1.000
_cell.length_b   1.000
_cell.length_c   1.000
_cell.angle_alpha   90.00
_cell.angle_beta   90.00
_cell.angle_gamma   90.00
#
_symmetry.space_group_name_H-M   'P 1'
#
loop_
_entity.id
_entity.type
_entity.pdbx_description
1 polymer ?
#
loop_
_entity_poly.entity_id
_entity_poly.type
_entity_poly.pdbx_seq_one_letter_code
_entity_poly.pdbx_strand_id
1 'polypeptide(L)'
;MPNEKGWLTKEEAYATGLPIFIKSDSQKTGYWTSKPYDHAVLMTRTRCKQLKMPALRNGEAAVAYRYAQGAMSSHRYVPLYDRTDVFEVGELPYSILQDGELMDKAEGHLSTE
;
A
#
# COMPACT_ATOMS: atom_id res chain seq x y z
N MET A 1 16.24 12.35 -3.90
CA MET A 1 16.18 11.75 -2.56
C MET A 1 14.78 11.86 -1.99
N PRO A 2 14.36 10.91 -1.13
CA PRO A 2 13.11 11.00 -0.38
C PRO A 2 13.04 12.28 0.46
N ASN A 3 11.84 12.81 0.69
CA ASN A 3 11.64 13.91 1.65
C ASN A 3 11.63 13.43 3.12
N GLU A 4 11.42 14.33 4.08
CA GLU A 4 11.37 14.02 5.52
C GLU A 4 10.33 12.95 5.91
N LYS A 5 9.30 12.75 5.08
CA LYS A 5 8.26 11.72 5.28
C LYS A 5 8.61 10.39 4.60
N GLY A 6 9.75 10.32 3.92
CA GLY A 6 10.15 9.21 3.06
C GLY A 6 9.35 9.13 1.77
N TRP A 7 8.65 10.20 1.37
CA TRP A 7 7.89 10.22 0.11
C TRP A 7 8.86 10.49 -1.04
N LEU A 8 8.57 9.90 -2.19
CA LEU A 8 9.37 9.99 -3.39
C LEU A 8 8.74 10.91 -4.43
N THR A 9 9.58 11.47 -5.31
CA THR A 9 9.13 12.02 -6.59
C THR A 9 8.68 10.90 -7.54
N LYS A 10 8.14 11.28 -8.70
CA LYS A 10 7.77 10.30 -9.73
C LYS A 10 8.99 9.52 -10.21
N GLU A 11 10.05 10.22 -10.59
CA GLU A 11 11.26 9.62 -11.14
C GLU A 11 11.87 8.63 -10.15
N GLU A 12 11.93 9.01 -8.88
CA GLU A 12 12.44 8.17 -7.80
C GLU A 12 11.58 6.93 -7.57
N ALA A 13 10.26 7.08 -7.50
CA ALA A 13 9.36 5.96 -7.26
C ALA A 13 9.43 4.92 -8.38
N TYR A 14 9.43 5.36 -9.64
CA TYR A 14 9.55 4.46 -10.78
C TYR A 14 10.96 3.83 -10.87
N ALA A 15 12.01 4.55 -10.47
CA ALA A 15 13.37 4.00 -10.42
C ALA A 15 13.53 2.88 -9.38
N THR A 16 12.64 2.77 -8.38
CA THR A 16 12.70 1.66 -7.42
C THR A 16 12.32 0.30 -8.00
N GLY A 17 11.56 0.28 -9.11
CA GLY A 17 10.98 -0.94 -9.66
C GLY A 17 9.89 -1.58 -8.78
N LEU A 18 9.52 -0.96 -7.66
CA LEU A 18 8.47 -1.47 -6.77
C LEU A 18 7.07 -1.15 -7.32
N PRO A 19 6.05 -1.95 -6.97
CA PRO A 19 4.65 -1.69 -7.28
C PRO A 19 4.17 -0.31 -6.84
N ILE A 20 3.34 0.33 -7.66
CA ILE A 20 2.74 1.63 -7.36
C ILE A 20 1.22 1.55 -7.50
N PHE A 21 0.49 1.87 -6.45
CA PHE A 21 -0.96 2.05 -6.49
C PHE A 21 -1.31 3.48 -6.92
N ILE A 22 -2.13 3.58 -7.96
CA ILE A 22 -2.60 4.84 -8.53
C ILE A 22 -4.13 4.82 -8.54
N LYS A 23 -4.72 5.68 -7.73
CA LYS A 23 -6.16 5.96 -7.78
C LYS A 23 -6.37 7.31 -8.45
N SER A 24 -7.07 7.35 -9.59
CA SER A 24 -7.44 8.60 -10.28
C SER A 24 -8.88 8.98 -10.03
N ASP A 25 -9.17 10.28 -10.00
CA ASP A 25 -10.54 10.79 -9.84
C ASP A 25 -11.52 10.25 -10.90
N SER A 26 -11.02 9.90 -12.09
CA SER A 26 -11.78 9.29 -13.17
C SER A 26 -12.09 7.80 -12.97
N GLN A 27 -11.42 7.12 -12.05
CA GLN A 27 -11.60 5.69 -11.81
C GLN A 27 -12.29 5.46 -10.46
N LYS A 28 -13.36 4.65 -10.46
CA LYS A 28 -14.04 4.26 -9.22
C LYS A 28 -13.11 3.48 -8.28
N THR A 29 -12.21 2.68 -8.84
CA THR A 29 -11.22 1.84 -8.16
C THR A 29 -9.83 2.21 -8.65
N GLY A 30 -8.84 2.28 -7.75
CA GLY A 30 -7.46 2.46 -8.20
C GLY A 30 -6.89 1.23 -8.89
N TYR A 31 -5.69 1.36 -9.46
CA TYR A 31 -4.96 0.26 -10.11
C TYR A 31 -3.50 0.23 -9.66
N TRP A 32 -2.89 -0.93 -9.81
CA TRP A 32 -1.47 -1.17 -9.52
C TRP A 32 -0.64 -1.19 -10.81
N THR A 33 0.54 -0.57 -10.81
CA THR A 33 1.48 -0.62 -11.96
C THR A 33 2.09 -2.00 -12.18
N SER A 34 2.22 -2.77 -11.11
CA SER A 34 2.63 -4.18 -11.10
C SER A 34 2.04 -4.84 -9.85
N LYS A 35 1.90 -6.17 -9.86
CA LYS A 35 1.40 -6.92 -8.71
C LYS A 35 2.52 -7.04 -7.65
N PRO A 36 2.29 -6.68 -6.37
CA PRO A 36 3.26 -6.93 -5.30
C PRO A 36 3.41 -8.43 -5.03
N TYR A 37 2.41 -9.04 -4.41
CA TYR A 37 2.21 -10.48 -4.21
C TYR A 37 0.76 -10.70 -3.76
N ASP A 38 0.31 -11.95 -3.79
CA ASP A 38 -1.07 -12.30 -3.45
C ASP A 38 -1.40 -12.01 -1.99
N HIS A 39 -2.63 -11.54 -1.73
CA HIS A 39 -3.16 -11.28 -0.39
C HIS A 39 -2.41 -10.22 0.45
N ALA A 40 -1.46 -9.51 -0.15
CA ALA A 40 -0.68 -8.51 0.57
C ALA A 40 -1.58 -7.43 1.18
N VAL A 41 -1.36 -7.11 2.45
CA VAL A 41 -1.94 -5.95 3.11
C VAL A 41 -0.89 -4.85 3.20
N LEU A 42 -0.99 -3.83 2.35
CA LEU A 42 0.02 -2.79 2.17
C LEU A 42 -0.47 -1.44 2.67
N MET A 43 0.19 -0.90 3.69
CA MET A 43 -0.33 0.27 4.41
C MET A 43 0.71 1.37 4.58
N THR A 44 0.25 2.61 4.63
CA THR A 44 1.13 3.75 4.92
C THR A 44 1.49 3.84 6.40
N ARG A 45 2.64 4.46 6.72
CA ARG A 45 3.03 4.85 8.09
C ARG A 45 1.90 5.48 8.89
N THR A 46 1.19 6.43 8.29
CA THR A 46 0.08 7.14 8.95
C THR A 46 -1.09 6.20 9.25
N ARG A 47 -1.43 5.32 8.32
CA ARG A 47 -2.53 4.37 8.50
C ARG A 47 -2.21 3.35 9.59
N CYS A 48 -1.00 2.79 9.63
CA CYS A 48 -0.58 1.89 10.71
C CYS A 48 -0.72 2.57 12.09
N LYS A 49 -0.34 3.85 12.21
CA LYS A 49 -0.52 4.63 13.44
C LYS A 49 -1.99 4.82 13.82
N GLN A 50 -2.86 5.13 12.85
CA GLN A 50 -4.30 5.30 13.09
C GLN A 50 -4.94 4.02 13.61
N LEU A 51 -4.52 2.87 13.09
CA LEU A 51 -5.03 1.56 13.51
C LEU A 51 -4.32 1.00 14.76
N LYS A 52 -3.40 1.77 15.36
CA LYS A 52 -2.61 1.34 16.54
C LYS A 52 -1.86 0.02 16.32
N MET A 53 -1.45 -0.25 15.09
CA MET A 53 -0.63 -1.42 14.74
C MET A 53 0.77 -1.32 15.36
N PRO A 54 1.49 -2.46 15.49
CA PRO A 54 2.90 -2.44 15.86
C PRO A 54 3.68 -1.41 15.06
N ALA A 55 4.46 -0.58 15.76
CA ALA A 55 5.25 0.45 15.12
C ALA A 55 6.21 -0.19 14.11
N LEU A 56 6.28 0.41 12.91
CA LEU A 56 7.24 -0.01 11.90
C LEU A 56 8.65 -0.02 12.48
N ARG A 57 9.43 -1.03 12.12
CA ARG A 57 10.84 -1.07 12.54
C ARG A 57 11.56 0.11 11.90
N ASN A 58 12.49 0.73 12.63
CA ASN A 58 13.35 1.74 12.05
C ASN A 58 14.14 1.12 10.89
N GLY A 59 14.11 1.75 9.72
CA GLY A 59 14.74 1.22 8.51
C GLY A 59 13.96 0.12 7.78
N GLU A 60 12.71 -0.18 8.19
CA GLU A 60 11.84 -1.07 7.41
C GLU A 60 11.66 -0.52 5.98
N ALA A 61 11.95 -1.36 4.99
CA ALA A 61 11.87 -1.01 3.59
C ALA A 61 10.42 -0.95 3.12
N ALA A 62 10.13 0.00 2.23
CA ALA A 62 8.85 0.01 1.52
C ALA A 62 8.83 -1.19 0.55
N VAL A 63 7.68 -1.84 0.43
CA VAL A 63 7.45 -2.92 -0.55
C VAL A 63 6.66 -2.43 -1.76
N ALA A 64 6.08 -1.23 -1.66
CA ALA A 64 5.29 -0.58 -2.68
C ALA A 64 5.14 0.92 -2.40
N TYR A 65 4.56 1.66 -3.34
CA TYR A 65 4.19 3.06 -3.17
C TYR A 65 2.74 3.33 -3.53
N ARG A 66 2.17 4.42 -3.02
CA ARG A 66 0.86 4.95 -3.41
C ARG A 66 1.00 6.38 -3.92
N TYR A 67 0.40 6.67 -5.06
CA TYR A 67 0.30 8.04 -5.57
C TYR A 67 -0.74 8.86 -4.77
N ALA A 68 -0.31 9.95 -4.15
CA ALA A 68 -1.14 10.90 -3.42
C ALA A 68 -1.57 12.06 -4.33
N GLN A 69 -2.75 11.95 -4.93
CA GLN A 69 -3.28 12.93 -5.90
C GLN A 69 -3.33 14.36 -5.36
N GLY A 70 -3.79 14.54 -4.12
CA GLY A 70 -4.00 15.86 -3.50
C GLY A 70 -2.76 16.51 -2.88
N ALA A 71 -1.57 15.94 -3.05
CA ALA A 71 -0.35 16.52 -2.49
C ALA A 71 0.14 17.70 -3.35
N MET A 72 0.26 18.89 -2.75
CA MET A 72 0.82 20.10 -3.39
C MET A 72 2.37 20.08 -3.50
N SER A 73 2.96 18.89 -3.64
CA SER A 73 4.41 18.67 -3.68
C SER A 73 4.78 17.83 -4.91
N SER A 74 6.03 17.85 -5.35
CA SER A 74 6.56 16.88 -6.31
C SER A 74 6.73 15.49 -5.68
N HIS A 75 6.98 15.42 -4.38
CA HIS A 75 6.99 14.18 -3.62
C HIS A 75 5.56 13.73 -3.35
N ARG A 76 4.99 12.91 -4.24
CA ARG A 76 3.62 12.39 -4.12
C ARG A 76 3.53 10.88 -3.97
N TYR A 77 4.66 10.17 -3.96
CA TYR A 77 4.67 8.72 -3.90
C TYR A 77 4.95 8.29 -2.46
N VAL A 78 3.90 7.86 -1.78
CA VAL A 78 3.88 7.53 -0.36
C VAL A 78 4.30 6.07 -0.17
N PRO A 79 5.28 5.76 0.69
CA PRO A 79 5.70 4.38 0.91
C PRO A 79 4.61 3.55 1.59
N LEU A 80 4.46 2.31 1.13
CA LEU A 80 3.60 1.28 1.69
C LEU A 80 4.44 0.13 2.26
N TYR A 81 3.97 -0.43 3.38
CA TYR A 81 4.66 -1.45 4.16
C TYR A 81 3.75 -2.65 4.35
N ASP A 82 4.35 -3.84 4.37
CA ASP A 82 3.64 -5.11 4.53
C ASP A 82 3.09 -5.28 5.95
N ARG A 83 1.79 -5.47 6.08
CA ARG A 83 1.08 -5.76 7.34
C ARG A 83 0.19 -6.97 7.23
N THR A 84 0.45 -7.84 6.27
CA THR A 84 -0.35 -9.03 5.97
C THR A 84 -0.51 -9.91 7.20
N ASP A 85 0.58 -10.12 7.94
CA ASP A 85 0.64 -10.90 9.18
C ASP A 85 -0.39 -10.45 10.23
N VAL A 86 -0.55 -9.14 10.47
CA VAL A 86 -1.50 -8.58 11.44
C VAL A 86 -2.95 -9.00 11.13
N PHE A 87 -3.31 -9.12 9.85
CA PHE A 87 -4.66 -9.49 9.44
C PHE A 87 -4.85 -11.01 9.33
N GLU A 88 -3.80 -11.75 8.96
CA GLU A 88 -3.83 -13.22 8.90
C GLU A 88 -3.97 -13.85 10.29
N VAL A 89 -3.30 -13.29 11.31
CA VAL A 89 -3.44 -13.78 12.70
C VAL A 89 -4.74 -13.34 13.37
N GLY A 90 -5.53 -12.50 12.70
CA GLY A 90 -6.84 -12.03 13.18
C GLY A 90 -6.80 -10.92 14.23
N GLU A 91 -5.67 -10.21 14.39
CA GLU A 91 -5.59 -9.05 15.28
C GLU A 91 -6.50 -7.90 14.81
N LEU A 92 -6.66 -7.75 13.49
CA LEU A 92 -7.54 -6.76 12.88
C LEU A 92 -8.37 -7.38 11.74
N PRO A 93 -9.65 -6.99 11.57
CA PRO A 93 -10.48 -7.54 10.51
C PRO A 93 -10.22 -6.85 9.16
N TYR A 94 -10.22 -7.61 8.07
CA TYR A 94 -10.05 -7.10 6.70
C TYR A 94 -11.10 -6.04 6.30
N SER A 95 -12.26 -5.97 6.96
CA SER A 95 -13.32 -5.01 6.68
C SER A 95 -12.96 -3.55 6.91
N ILE A 96 -11.85 -3.27 7.61
CA ILE A 96 -11.36 -1.90 7.85
C ILE A 96 -10.43 -1.37 6.76
N LEU A 97 -10.05 -2.24 5.81
CA LEU A 97 -9.10 -1.92 4.75
C LEU A 97 -9.73 -1.01 3.70
N GLN A 98 -8.92 -0.09 3.19
CA GLN A 98 -9.28 0.81 2.11
C GLN A 98 -8.81 0.27 0.76
N ASP A 99 -9.31 0.89 -0.31
CA ASP A 99 -8.89 0.58 -1.68
C ASP A 99 -7.37 0.72 -1.85
N GLY A 100 -6.76 -0.33 -2.43
CA GLY A 100 -5.31 -0.45 -2.57
C GLY A 100 -4.55 -0.79 -1.27
N GLU A 101 -5.23 -1.06 -0.14
CA GLU A 101 -4.58 -1.60 1.05
C GLU A 101 -4.59 -3.13 1.06
N LEU A 102 -5.57 -3.77 0.44
CA LEU A 102 -5.61 -5.21 0.23
C LEU A 102 -5.37 -5.51 -1.25
N MET A 103 -4.39 -6.35 -1.55
CA MET A 103 -4.29 -6.98 -2.85
C MET A 103 -5.37 -8.03 -2.98
N ASP A 104 -6.05 -8.07 -4.15
CA ASP A 104 -7.13 -8.99 -4.46
C ASP A 104 -6.91 -10.33 -3.75
N LYS A 105 -7.88 -10.73 -2.91
CA LYS A 105 -7.89 -12.13 -2.49
C LYS A 105 -7.96 -12.92 -3.77
N ALA A 106 -6.96 -13.75 -4.05
CA ALA A 106 -6.97 -14.64 -5.20
C ALA A 106 -8.38 -15.22 -5.34
N GLU A 107 -9.12 -14.77 -6.36
CA GLU A 107 -10.40 -15.37 -6.71
C GLU A 107 -10.06 -16.77 -7.22
N GLY A 108 -10.12 -17.75 -6.32
CA GLY A 108 -9.89 -19.15 -6.66
C GLY A 108 -9.49 -20.02 -5.48
N HIS A 109 -10.47 -20.52 -4.72
CA HIS A 109 -10.86 -21.94 -4.76
C HIS A 109 -12.06 -22.21 -3.83
N LEU A 110 -13.27 -21.97 -4.32
CA LEU A 110 -14.41 -22.84 -4.01
C LEU A 110 -15.14 -23.05 -5.33
N SER A 111 -14.63 -24.01 -6.11
CA SER A 111 -15.50 -24.78 -6.98
C SER A 111 -16.53 -25.42 -6.06
N THR A 112 -17.69 -24.79 -5.97
CA THR A 112 -18.90 -25.44 -5.49
C THR A 112 -19.61 -25.87 -6.76
N GLU A 113 -19.50 -27.16 -7.06
CA GLU A 113 -20.51 -28.07 -7.63
C GLU A 113 -19.82 -29.34 -8.15
#